data_AF-A0A3B9C1E2-F1
#
_entry.id   AF-A0A3B9C1E2-F1
#
_cell.length_a   1.000
_cell.length_b   1.000
_cell.length_c   1.000
_cell.angle_alpha   90.00
_cell.angle_beta   90.00
_cell.angle_gamma   90.00
#
_symmetry.space_group_name_H-M   'P 1'
#
loop_
_entity.id
_entity.type
_entity.pdbx_description
1 polymer ?
#
loop_
_entity_poly.entity_id
_entity_poly.type
_entity_poly.pdbx_seq_one_letter_code
_entity_poly.pdbx_strand_id
1 'polypeptide(L)'
;MSKQTLNGQVINNCTDSGAANIKINFKTLSKKTAKPTLETITDNNGYFTFPDVDIINSKDYTYALYIPTISGIAANKPELTRFDGTTMHFYHDQAGTFFKPRVTPGFYQLRFVCTTTLTSTFDTLKLFLSQPIFHKNVPDVPYEFSSGAISTQSLMVSGGGDGYPMGKYIIKIIKCIAGNYSTSYDSIYLKSADTKTYSIHW
;
A
#
# COMPACT_ATOMS: atom_id res chain seq x y z
N MET A 1 29.81 13.90 19.99
CA MET A 1 28.79 12.84 19.76
C MET A 1 27.77 12.98 20.87
N SER A 2 26.48 12.89 20.55
CA SER A 2 25.37 12.99 21.52
C SER A 2 24.44 11.79 21.36
N LYS A 3 23.92 11.31 22.49
CA LYS A 3 22.81 10.36 22.50
C LYS A 3 21.50 11.11 22.22
N GLN A 4 20.70 10.58 21.31
CA GLN A 4 19.40 11.13 20.95
C GLN A 4 18.38 10.00 20.94
N THR A 5 17.13 10.32 21.28
CA THR A 5 16.00 9.41 21.08
C THR A 5 15.28 9.83 19.82
N LEU A 6 15.22 8.95 18.82
CA LEU A 6 14.44 9.21 17.60
C LEU A 6 13.04 8.65 17.80
N ASN A 7 12.02 9.48 17.57
CA ASN A 7 10.62 9.08 17.68
C ASN A 7 9.86 9.47 16.42
N GLY A 8 8.85 8.68 16.08
CA GLY A 8 7.97 9.02 14.97
C GLY A 8 6.73 8.15 14.88
N GLN A 9 5.94 8.40 13.84
CA GLN A 9 4.75 7.61 13.50
C GLN A 9 4.72 7.34 12.00
N VAL A 10 4.62 6.08 11.60
CA VAL A 10 4.39 5.71 10.20
C VAL A 10 2.91 5.91 9.87
N ILE A 11 2.62 6.65 8.80
CA ILE A 11 1.27 6.95 8.35
C ILE A 11 0.91 6.12 7.13
N ASN A 12 -0.25 5.48 7.17
CA ASN A 12 -0.87 4.82 6.02
C ASN A 12 -1.67 5.86 5.22
N ASN A 13 -1.20 6.23 4.03
CA ASN A 13 -1.88 7.19 3.16
C ASN A 13 -3.27 6.72 2.68
N CYS A 14 -3.54 5.42 2.71
CA CYS A 14 -4.86 4.88 2.33
C CYS A 14 -5.95 5.13 3.37
N THR A 15 -5.57 5.32 4.63
CA THR A 15 -6.51 5.45 5.76
C THR A 15 -6.29 6.71 6.59
N ASP A 16 -5.25 7.50 6.31
CA ASP A 16 -4.78 8.62 7.13
C ASP A 16 -4.58 8.27 8.61
N SER A 17 -4.21 7.02 8.88
CA SER A 17 -4.01 6.50 10.24
C SER A 17 -2.59 5.97 10.42
N GLY A 18 -2.24 5.66 11.67
CA GLY A 18 -1.02 4.93 11.98
C GLY A 18 -0.95 3.58 11.27
N ALA A 19 0.22 3.23 10.73
CA ALA A 19 0.51 1.95 10.10
C ALA A 19 1.22 1.04 11.10
N ALA A 20 0.55 -0.01 11.56
CA ALA A 20 1.08 -0.94 12.56
C ALA A 20 2.01 -2.02 11.95
N ASN A 21 2.88 -2.60 12.80
CA ASN A 21 3.79 -3.69 12.46
C ASN A 21 4.73 -3.41 11.27
N ILE A 22 5.12 -2.15 11.07
CA ILE A 22 6.06 -1.73 10.03
C ILE A 22 7.49 -1.79 10.57
N LYS A 23 8.34 -2.57 9.90
CA LYS A 23 9.77 -2.59 10.21
C LYS A 23 10.43 -1.28 9.78
N ILE A 24 11.26 -0.70 10.64
CA ILE A 24 12.01 0.52 10.36
C ILE A 24 13.45 0.27 10.72
N ASN A 25 14.36 0.76 9.89
CA ASN A 25 15.80 0.65 10.06
C ASN A 25 16.41 2.04 10.18
N PHE A 26 17.30 2.24 11.15
CA PHE A 26 18.10 3.45 11.26
C PHE A 26 19.52 3.17 10.77
N LYS A 27 20.00 4.00 9.82
CA LYS A 27 21.33 3.90 9.22
C LYS A 27 22.11 5.19 9.44
N THR A 28 23.36 5.05 9.85
CA THR A 28 24.34 6.14 9.76
C THR A 28 25.07 6.04 8.42
N LEU A 29 25.05 7.11 7.65
CA LEU A 29 25.69 7.21 6.35
C LEU A 29 26.93 8.10 6.48
N SER A 30 28.11 7.49 6.37
CA SER A 30 29.38 8.19 6.33
C SER A 30 30.38 7.42 5.48
N LYS A 31 31.19 8.15 4.71
CA LYS A 31 32.29 7.56 3.93
C LYS A 31 33.44 7.06 4.81
N LYS A 32 33.50 7.49 6.08
CA LYS A 32 34.63 7.24 6.99
C LYS A 32 34.35 6.14 8.02
N THR A 33 33.09 5.82 8.29
CA THR A 33 32.72 4.90 9.37
C THR A 33 31.41 4.21 9.06
N ALA A 34 31.45 2.88 8.90
CA ALA A 34 30.24 2.08 8.89
C ALA A 34 29.79 1.86 10.34
N LYS A 35 28.54 2.22 10.66
CA LYS A 35 27.90 1.84 11.92
C LYS A 35 26.86 0.74 11.67
N PRO A 36 26.59 -0.13 12.66
CA PRO A 36 25.50 -1.10 12.58
C PRO A 36 24.18 -0.41 12.25
N THR A 37 23.37 -1.07 11.42
CA THR A 37 21.98 -0.67 11.21
C THR A 37 21.17 -1.08 12.44
N LEU A 38 20.40 -0.17 13.00
CA LEU A 38 19.46 -0.47 14.08
C LEU A 38 18.09 -0.76 13.49
N GLU A 39 17.29 -1.59 14.14
CA GLU A 39 15.96 -1.96 13.68
C GLU A 39 14.91 -1.79 14.78
N THR A 40 13.69 -1.43 14.40
CA THR A 40 12.53 -1.38 15.28
C THR A 40 11.25 -1.70 14.49
N ILE A 41 10.13 -1.87 15.18
CA ILE A 41 8.82 -2.15 14.60
C ILE A 41 7.80 -1.19 15.21
N THR A 42 6.88 -0.69 14.39
CA THR A 42 5.83 0.21 14.88
C THR A 42 4.76 -0.52 15.70
N ASP A 43 4.23 0.14 16.73
CA ASP A 43 3.09 -0.33 17.52
C ASP A 43 1.74 -0.34 16.75
N ASN A 44 0.65 -0.66 17.45
CA ASN A 44 -0.71 -0.70 16.88
C ASN A 44 -1.21 0.66 16.33
N ASN A 45 -0.61 1.76 16.78
CA ASN A 45 -0.92 3.12 16.36
C ASN A 45 0.13 3.68 15.39
N GLY A 46 1.08 2.85 14.94
CA GLY A 46 2.12 3.22 14.00
C GLY A 46 3.32 3.96 14.60
N TYR A 47 3.43 4.08 15.93
CA TYR A 47 4.55 4.76 16.57
C TYR A 47 5.80 3.88 16.66
N PHE A 48 6.97 4.52 16.56
CA PHE A 48 8.26 3.86 16.74
C PHE A 48 9.23 4.72 17.54
N THR A 49 10.19 4.04 18.18
CA THR A 49 11.27 4.67 18.94
C THR A 49 12.58 3.95 18.71
N PHE A 50 13.66 4.73 18.54
CA PHE A 50 15.04 4.29 18.67
C PHE A 50 15.67 5.03 19.86
N PRO A 51 15.85 4.35 21.01
CA PRO A 51 16.48 4.96 22.16
C PRO A 51 17.99 5.10 21.95
N ASP A 52 18.58 6.16 22.50
CA ASP A 52 20.03 6.31 22.68
C ASP A 52 20.88 6.11 21.41
N VAL A 53 20.40 6.62 20.27
CA VAL A 53 21.18 6.58 19.03
C VAL A 53 22.32 7.60 19.07
N ASP A 54 23.47 7.21 18.52
CA ASP A 54 24.61 8.11 18.42
C ASP A 54 24.47 9.06 17.24
N ILE A 55 24.28 10.33 17.54
CA ILE A 55 24.31 11.41 16.54
C ILE A 55 25.62 12.19 16.67
N ILE A 56 26.31 12.36 15.55
CA ILE A 56 27.60 13.04 15.44
C ILE A 56 27.32 14.39 14.79
N ASN A 57 27.63 15.45 15.52
CA ASN A 57 27.52 16.83 15.02
C ASN A 57 28.67 17.12 14.04
N SER A 58 28.53 16.66 12.80
CA SER A 58 29.47 16.87 11.70
C SER A 58 28.75 16.74 10.37
N LYS A 59 29.15 17.57 9.39
CA LYS A 59 28.63 17.55 8.02
C LYS A 59 29.04 16.29 7.23
N ASP A 60 30.03 15.55 7.73
CA ASP A 60 30.49 14.28 7.14
C ASP A 60 29.54 13.10 7.42
N TYR A 61 28.49 13.33 8.23
CA TYR A 61 27.51 12.33 8.61
C TYR A 61 26.12 12.75 8.15
N THR A 62 25.43 11.81 7.52
CA THR A 62 24.00 11.86 7.25
C THR A 62 23.35 10.63 7.87
N TYR A 63 22.06 10.71 8.13
CA TYR A 63 21.30 9.63 8.75
C TYR A 63 20.13 9.26 7.85
N ALA A 64 19.64 8.04 8.00
CA ALA A 64 18.50 7.56 7.25
C ALA A 64 17.59 6.72 8.14
N LEU A 65 16.28 6.99 8.08
CA LEU A 65 15.24 6.04 8.45
C LEU A 65 14.78 5.31 7.19
N TYR A 66 14.82 3.98 7.20
CA TYR A 66 14.51 3.13 6.06
C TYR A 66 13.44 2.12 6.42
N ILE A 67 12.30 2.19 5.74
CA ILE A 67 11.27 1.15 5.78
C ILE A 67 11.58 0.18 4.63
N PRO A 68 11.72 -1.13 4.84
CA PRO A 68 11.97 -2.08 3.77
C PRO A 68 10.69 -2.45 3.01
N THR A 69 10.84 -2.78 1.74
CA THR A 69 9.77 -3.34 0.90
C THR A 69 9.30 -4.69 1.44
N ILE A 70 7.99 -4.93 1.45
CA ILE A 70 7.40 -6.20 1.92
C ILE A 70 6.86 -7.08 0.77
N SER A 71 6.82 -6.62 -0.49
CA SER A 71 6.34 -7.46 -1.62
C SER A 71 7.20 -7.39 -2.90
N GLY A 72 7.63 -8.56 -3.40
CA GLY A 72 8.03 -8.79 -4.81
C GLY A 72 9.47 -8.46 -5.23
N ILE A 73 10.01 -9.21 -6.20
CA ILE A 73 11.44 -9.28 -6.58
C ILE A 73 11.85 -8.21 -7.65
N ALA A 74 11.02 -7.20 -7.95
CA ALA A 74 11.33 -6.23 -9.01
C ALA A 74 10.81 -4.81 -8.71
N ALA A 75 11.70 -3.84 -8.45
CA ALA A 75 11.37 -2.41 -8.38
C ALA A 75 12.56 -1.50 -8.75
N ASN A 76 12.37 -0.60 -9.74
CA ASN A 76 13.44 0.20 -10.35
C ASN A 76 13.15 1.73 -10.42
N LYS A 77 12.13 2.30 -9.73
CA LYS A 77 11.83 3.76 -9.77
C LYS A 77 11.31 4.34 -8.42
N PRO A 78 11.76 5.54 -7.98
CA PRO A 78 11.49 6.06 -6.63
C PRO A 78 10.15 6.81 -6.42
N GLU A 79 9.54 7.37 -7.48
CA GLU A 79 8.34 8.23 -7.33
C GLU A 79 6.99 7.50 -7.11
N LEU A 80 6.98 6.18 -6.94
CA LEU A 80 5.77 5.36 -6.81
C LEU A 80 5.86 4.38 -5.62
N THR A 81 5.83 4.87 -4.38
CA THR A 81 6.04 4.01 -3.20
C THR A 81 4.80 3.18 -2.86
N ARG A 82 4.57 2.06 -3.55
CA ARG A 82 3.54 1.06 -3.24
C ARG A 82 4.12 0.04 -2.25
N PHE A 83 4.30 0.45 -0.99
CA PHE A 83 5.03 -0.34 0.00
C PHE A 83 6.45 -0.78 -0.46
N ASP A 84 7.07 0.00 -1.34
CA ASP A 84 8.37 -0.29 -2.00
C ASP A 84 9.61 0.22 -1.25
N GLY A 85 9.47 0.38 0.06
CA GLY A 85 10.51 0.87 0.93
C GLY A 85 10.87 2.34 0.70
N THR A 86 10.94 3.11 1.78
CA THR A 86 11.24 4.55 1.71
C THR A 86 12.41 4.88 2.62
N THR A 87 13.29 5.76 2.16
CA THR A 87 14.44 6.24 2.91
C THR A 87 14.29 7.72 3.17
N MET A 88 14.10 8.11 4.43
CA MET A 88 14.12 9.50 4.86
C MET A 88 15.52 9.86 5.33
N HIS A 89 16.20 10.73 4.58
CA HIS A 89 17.50 11.26 4.98
C HIS A 89 17.35 12.47 5.89
N PHE A 90 18.21 12.58 6.90
CA PHE A 90 18.23 13.72 7.81
C PHE A 90 19.64 14.00 8.34
N TYR A 91 19.84 15.22 8.84
CA TYR A 91 21.08 15.69 9.44
C TYR A 91 20.99 15.72 10.98
N HIS A 92 22.13 15.96 11.63
CA HIS A 92 22.24 15.89 13.09
C HIS A 92 21.31 16.86 13.85
N ASP A 93 21.02 18.02 13.27
CA ASP A 93 20.16 19.07 13.81
C ASP A 93 18.66 18.71 13.71
N GLN A 94 18.31 17.71 12.91
CA GLN A 94 16.95 17.22 12.73
C GLN A 94 16.64 15.98 13.60
N ALA A 95 17.64 15.42 14.30
CA ALA A 95 17.50 14.19 15.07
C ALA A 95 16.49 14.29 16.23
N GLY A 96 16.25 15.49 16.75
CA GLY A 96 15.26 15.73 17.82
C GLY A 96 13.83 15.94 17.33
N THR A 97 13.57 15.82 16.03
CA THR A 97 12.23 16.04 15.47
C THR A 97 11.36 14.78 15.57
N PHE A 98 10.03 14.98 15.51
CA PHE A 98 9.09 13.88 15.40
C PHE A 98 8.91 13.48 13.95
N PHE A 99 9.37 12.28 13.58
CA PHE A 99 9.36 11.81 12.19
C PHE A 99 7.97 11.28 11.78
N LYS A 100 7.53 11.61 10.57
CA LYS A 100 6.24 11.13 10.00
C LYS A 100 6.40 10.48 8.62
N PRO A 101 7.14 9.36 8.51
CA PRO A 101 7.21 8.61 7.26
C PRO A 101 5.81 8.19 6.79
N ARG A 102 5.58 8.25 5.48
CA ARG A 102 4.31 7.87 4.85
C ARG A 102 4.50 6.63 3.98
N VAL A 103 3.58 5.68 4.08
CA VAL A 103 3.53 4.48 3.25
C VAL A 103 2.19 4.40 2.52
N THR A 104 2.21 3.84 1.32
CA THR A 104 1.00 3.52 0.54
C THR A 104 0.96 2.01 0.33
N PRO A 105 0.36 1.24 1.25
CA PRO A 105 0.21 -0.20 1.10
C PRO A 105 -0.63 -0.55 -0.12
N GLY A 106 -0.23 -1.58 -0.85
CA GLY A 106 -0.95 -2.11 -2.00
C GLY A 106 -1.25 -3.60 -1.86
N PHE A 107 -2.21 -4.10 -2.62
CA PHE A 107 -2.39 -5.54 -2.82
C PHE A 107 -1.77 -5.95 -4.15
N TYR A 108 -1.27 -7.18 -4.23
CA TYR A 108 -0.64 -7.68 -5.45
C TYR A 108 -1.71 -8.07 -6.47
N GLN A 109 -2.65 -8.96 -6.13
CA GLN A 109 -3.69 -9.37 -7.08
C GLN A 109 -5.10 -9.35 -6.48
N LEU A 110 -6.08 -8.87 -7.25
CA LEU A 110 -7.51 -9.05 -6.95
C LEU A 110 -8.17 -9.92 -8.02
N ARG A 111 -8.87 -10.96 -7.60
CA ARG A 111 -9.62 -11.87 -8.48
C ARG A 111 -11.10 -11.73 -8.19
N PHE A 112 -11.89 -11.69 -9.25
CA PHE A 112 -13.34 -11.73 -9.19
C PHE A 112 -13.82 -13.11 -9.62
N VAL A 113 -14.66 -13.73 -8.83
CA VAL A 113 -15.21 -15.06 -9.12
C VAL A 113 -16.72 -14.94 -9.14
N CYS A 114 -17.33 -15.28 -10.28
CA CYS A 114 -18.77 -15.41 -10.39
C CYS A 114 -19.16 -16.81 -9.94
N THR A 115 -19.96 -16.93 -8.89
CA THR A 115 -20.31 -18.23 -8.30
C THR A 115 -21.53 -18.90 -8.95
N THR A 116 -22.11 -18.27 -9.96
CA THR A 116 -23.32 -18.77 -10.65
C THR A 116 -23.03 -19.10 -12.10
N THR A 117 -23.57 -20.23 -12.56
CA THR A 117 -23.56 -20.65 -13.96
C THR A 117 -24.54 -19.80 -14.75
N LEU A 118 -24.04 -19.04 -15.71
CA LEU A 118 -24.85 -18.23 -16.60
C LEU A 118 -25.32 -19.09 -17.77
N THR A 119 -26.61 -19.00 -18.12
CA THR A 119 -27.26 -19.93 -19.04
C THR A 119 -27.35 -19.40 -20.48
N SER A 120 -27.00 -18.14 -20.73
CA SER A 120 -27.08 -17.49 -22.05
C SER A 120 -25.73 -16.91 -22.52
N THR A 121 -25.51 -16.93 -23.83
CA THR A 121 -24.35 -16.31 -24.50
C THR A 121 -24.40 -14.78 -24.55
N PHE A 122 -25.57 -14.19 -24.26
CA PHE A 122 -25.78 -12.74 -24.21
C PHE A 122 -25.61 -12.13 -22.83
N ASP A 123 -25.49 -12.97 -21.80
CA ASP A 123 -25.34 -12.47 -20.44
C ASP A 123 -23.93 -11.88 -20.28
N THR A 124 -23.83 -10.70 -19.69
CA THR A 124 -22.53 -10.06 -19.45
C THR A 124 -22.45 -9.48 -18.06
N LEU A 125 -21.23 -9.48 -17.54
CA LEU A 125 -20.89 -8.86 -16.26
C LEU A 125 -19.77 -7.84 -16.49
N LYS A 126 -19.93 -6.65 -15.91
CA LYS A 126 -18.88 -5.63 -15.87
C LYS A 126 -18.79 -5.02 -14.49
N LEU A 127 -17.57 -4.89 -13.99
CA LEU A 127 -17.28 -4.38 -12.66
C LEU A 127 -16.49 -3.09 -12.78
N PHE A 128 -16.82 -2.13 -11.92
CA PHE A 128 -16.04 -0.90 -11.74
C PHE A 128 -15.71 -0.79 -10.26
N LEU A 129 -14.44 -0.62 -9.95
CA LEU A 129 -13.94 -0.45 -8.60
C LEU A 129 -13.38 0.95 -8.47
N SER A 130 -13.66 1.59 -7.33
CA SER A 130 -13.14 2.92 -6.99
C SER A 130 -12.77 2.98 -5.51
N GLN A 131 -11.70 3.70 -5.19
CA GLN A 131 -11.30 4.02 -3.82
C GLN A 131 -11.25 5.55 -3.62
N PRO A 132 -12.41 6.21 -3.40
CA PRO A 132 -12.48 7.68 -3.38
C PRO A 132 -11.64 8.33 -2.27
N ILE A 133 -11.53 7.66 -1.11
CA ILE A 133 -10.75 8.16 0.03
C ILE A 133 -9.25 8.27 -0.34
N PHE A 134 -8.74 7.31 -1.10
CA PHE A 134 -7.33 7.31 -1.47
C PHE A 134 -7.00 8.38 -2.51
N HIS A 135 -7.90 8.64 -3.48
CA HIS A 135 -7.71 9.71 -4.47
C HIS A 135 -7.50 11.09 -3.83
N LYS A 136 -8.10 11.34 -2.66
CA LYS A 136 -7.88 12.58 -1.90
C LYS A 136 -6.44 12.73 -1.41
N ASN A 137 -5.79 11.63 -1.03
CA ASN A 137 -4.50 11.64 -0.33
C ASN A 137 -3.31 11.38 -1.25
N VAL A 138 -3.54 10.64 -2.34
CA VAL A 138 -2.52 10.28 -3.33
C VAL A 138 -3.15 10.31 -4.73
N PRO A 139 -3.45 11.51 -5.27
CA PRO A 139 -4.24 11.66 -6.49
C PRO A 139 -3.58 11.04 -7.73
N ASP A 140 -2.26 10.91 -7.73
CA ASP A 140 -1.46 10.41 -8.85
C ASP A 140 -1.45 8.88 -8.99
N VAL A 141 -1.99 8.15 -7.99
CA VAL A 141 -2.00 6.68 -8.01
C VAL A 141 -3.36 6.15 -8.49
N PRO A 142 -3.38 5.09 -9.32
CA PRO A 142 -4.62 4.44 -9.75
C PRO A 142 -5.49 4.05 -8.56
N TYR A 143 -6.70 4.62 -8.52
CA TYR A 143 -7.70 4.35 -7.48
C TYR A 143 -9.00 3.80 -8.08
N GLU A 144 -9.11 3.79 -9.41
CA GLU A 144 -10.21 3.18 -10.15
C GLU A 144 -9.69 2.15 -11.13
N PHE A 145 -10.49 1.10 -11.34
CA PHE A 145 -10.27 0.15 -12.43
C PHE A 145 -11.59 -0.53 -12.78
N SER A 146 -11.69 -0.99 -14.03
CA SER A 146 -12.82 -1.79 -14.48
C SER A 146 -12.36 -3.18 -14.89
N SER A 147 -13.21 -4.18 -14.67
CA SER A 147 -13.04 -5.45 -15.38
C SER A 147 -13.26 -5.22 -16.88
N GLY A 148 -12.58 -6.00 -17.73
CA GLY A 148 -13.06 -6.22 -19.09
C GLY A 148 -14.50 -6.75 -19.08
N ALA A 149 -15.17 -6.76 -20.24
CA ALA A 149 -16.45 -7.44 -20.36
C ALA A 149 -16.23 -8.94 -20.12
N ILE A 150 -16.93 -9.49 -19.14
CA ILE A 150 -16.77 -10.89 -18.74
C ILE A 150 -17.75 -11.71 -19.58
N SER A 151 -17.22 -12.50 -20.52
CA SER A 151 -18.00 -13.52 -21.22
C SER A 151 -18.13 -14.76 -20.34
N THR A 152 -19.33 -15.32 -20.32
CA THR A 152 -19.87 -16.28 -19.34
C THR A 152 -19.23 -17.66 -19.26
N GLN A 153 -18.26 -17.99 -20.12
CA GLN A 153 -17.62 -19.30 -20.17
C GLN A 153 -16.46 -19.49 -19.17
N SER A 154 -16.04 -18.43 -18.47
CA SER A 154 -14.97 -18.49 -17.46
C SER A 154 -15.50 -18.07 -16.08
N LEU A 155 -15.56 -19.03 -15.16
CA LEU A 155 -15.96 -18.85 -13.75
C LEU A 155 -15.00 -17.96 -12.94
N MET A 156 -13.85 -17.59 -13.52
CA MET A 156 -12.87 -16.71 -12.91
C MET A 156 -12.59 -15.53 -13.83
N VAL A 157 -12.63 -14.35 -13.25
CA VAL A 157 -12.26 -13.10 -13.91
C VAL A 157 -11.09 -12.54 -13.13
N SER A 158 -9.92 -12.60 -13.73
CA SER A 158 -8.76 -11.86 -13.28
C SER A 158 -9.05 -10.38 -13.52
N GLY A 159 -9.53 -9.68 -12.50
CA GLY A 159 -9.61 -8.22 -12.52
C GLY A 159 -8.20 -7.69 -12.47
N GLY A 160 -7.78 -7.07 -13.57
CA GLY A 160 -6.38 -6.78 -13.85
C GLY A 160 -5.64 -6.00 -12.77
N GLY A 161 -4.34 -6.32 -12.68
CA GLY A 161 -3.26 -5.38 -12.43
C GLY A 161 -2.65 -5.43 -11.04
N ASP A 162 -1.32 -5.49 -11.02
CA ASP A 162 -0.52 -5.44 -9.81
C ASP A 162 -0.46 -4.01 -9.23
N GLY A 163 -0.52 -3.90 -7.90
CA GLY A 163 -0.13 -2.70 -7.15
C GLY A 163 -1.22 -1.65 -6.91
N TYR A 164 -2.50 -2.00 -6.92
CA TYR A 164 -3.51 -1.06 -6.43
C TYR A 164 -3.42 -0.85 -4.91
N PRO A 165 -3.77 0.34 -4.41
CA PRO A 165 -3.71 0.65 -2.98
C PRO A 165 -4.64 -0.24 -2.16
N MET A 166 -4.28 -0.53 -0.92
CA MET A 166 -5.16 -1.18 0.05
C MET A 166 -6.25 -0.22 0.54
N GLY A 167 -7.34 -0.78 1.08
CA GLY A 167 -8.39 -0.02 1.75
C GLY A 167 -9.79 -0.42 1.28
N LYS A 168 -10.78 0.43 1.56
CA LYS A 168 -12.17 0.16 1.19
C LYS A 168 -12.43 0.59 -0.26
N TYR A 169 -12.74 -0.37 -1.11
CA TYR A 169 -13.19 -0.15 -2.47
C TYR A 169 -14.70 -0.22 -2.56
N ILE A 170 -15.28 0.67 -3.36
CA ILE A 170 -16.67 0.61 -3.80
C ILE A 170 -16.71 -0.13 -5.13
N ILE A 171 -17.59 -1.12 -5.23
CA ILE A 171 -17.77 -1.95 -6.41
C ILE A 171 -19.13 -1.62 -7.03
N LYS A 172 -19.13 -1.14 -8.27
CA LYS A 172 -20.33 -1.04 -9.10
C LYS A 172 -20.39 -2.26 -10.01
N ILE A 173 -21.50 -2.98 -9.97
CA ILE A 173 -21.74 -4.21 -10.71
C ILE A 173 -22.81 -3.92 -11.76
N ILE A 174 -22.48 -4.10 -13.04
CA ILE A 174 -23.43 -4.00 -14.14
C ILE A 174 -23.64 -5.40 -14.71
N LYS A 175 -24.90 -5.85 -14.68
CA LYS A 175 -25.33 -7.14 -15.23
C LYS A 175 -26.21 -6.90 -16.45
N CYS A 176 -25.98 -7.64 -17.53
CA CYS A 176 -26.93 -7.78 -18.63
C CYS A 176 -27.44 -9.22 -18.64
N ILE A 177 -28.75 -9.42 -18.56
CA ILE A 177 -29.38 -10.76 -18.60
C ILE A 177 -30.43 -10.76 -19.69
N ALA A 178 -30.22 -11.58 -20.72
CA ALA A 178 -31.12 -11.64 -21.88
C ALA A 178 -31.45 -10.25 -22.47
N GLY A 179 -30.45 -9.34 -22.50
CA GLY A 179 -30.61 -7.96 -22.98
C GLY A 179 -31.10 -6.94 -21.94
N ASN A 180 -31.51 -7.37 -20.74
CA ASN A 180 -31.95 -6.48 -19.67
C ASN A 180 -30.77 -6.06 -18.77
N TYR A 181 -30.57 -4.76 -18.62
CA TYR A 181 -29.50 -4.21 -17.80
C TYR A 181 -29.97 -3.94 -16.37
N SER A 182 -29.13 -4.32 -15.39
CA SER A 182 -29.30 -3.93 -13.99
C SER A 182 -27.97 -3.46 -13.41
N THR A 183 -28.06 -2.60 -12.40
CA THR A 183 -26.89 -2.08 -11.68
C THR A 183 -27.08 -2.32 -10.19
N SER A 184 -26.05 -2.83 -9.53
CA SER A 184 -25.97 -2.92 -8.07
C SER A 184 -24.62 -2.41 -7.56
N TYR A 185 -24.53 -2.21 -6.25
CA TYR A 185 -23.34 -1.70 -5.58
C TYR A 185 -22.99 -2.60 -4.40
N ASP A 186 -21.69 -2.80 -4.17
CA ASP A 186 -21.14 -3.44 -2.99
C ASP A 186 -19.82 -2.76 -2.58
N SER A 187 -19.15 -3.26 -1.55
CA SER A 187 -17.83 -2.81 -1.14
C SER A 187 -16.96 -3.96 -0.63
N ILE A 188 -15.65 -3.84 -0.82
CA ILE A 188 -14.67 -4.76 -0.27
C ILE A 188 -13.57 -3.97 0.44
N TYR A 189 -13.10 -4.48 1.57
CA TYR A 189 -11.88 -4.00 2.19
C TYR A 189 -10.69 -4.88 1.79
N LEU A 190 -9.72 -4.30 1.08
CA LEU A 190 -8.51 -4.96 0.62
C LEU A 190 -7.38 -4.69 1.61
N LYS A 191 -6.77 -5.78 2.11
CA LYS A 191 -5.61 -5.75 3.00
C LYS A 191 -4.35 -6.15 2.24
N SER A 192 -3.20 -6.03 2.91
CA SER A 192 -1.92 -6.48 2.37
C SER A 192 -2.01 -7.98 2.20
N ALA A 193 -2.01 -8.41 0.95
CA ALA A 193 -2.14 -9.81 0.58
C ALA A 193 -1.63 -9.99 -0.85
N ASP A 194 -1.00 -11.15 -1.09
CA ASP A 194 -0.53 -11.54 -2.42
C ASP A 194 -1.72 -11.75 -3.37
N THR A 195 -2.83 -12.30 -2.89
CA THR A 195 -4.04 -12.46 -3.70
C THR A 195 -5.28 -12.35 -2.83
N LYS A 196 -6.27 -11.57 -3.28
CA LYS A 196 -7.61 -11.54 -2.70
C LYS A 196 -8.63 -12.00 -3.73
N THR A 197 -9.57 -12.84 -3.30
CA THR A 197 -10.73 -13.24 -4.11
C THR A 197 -11.98 -12.56 -3.56
N TYR A 198 -12.75 -11.94 -4.45
CA TYR A 198 -14.09 -11.44 -4.17
C TYR A 198 -15.11 -12.25 -4.95
N SER A 199 -16.03 -12.86 -4.22
CA SER A 199 -17.12 -13.67 -4.78
C SER A 199 -18.30 -12.77 -5.11
N ILE A 200 -18.74 -12.83 -6.36
CA ILE A 200 -19.91 -12.09 -6.84
C ILE A 200 -21.09 -13.04 -6.77
N HIS A 201 -22.04 -12.69 -5.92
CA HIS A 201 -23.34 -13.34 -5.90
C HIS A 201 -24.19 -12.80 -7.05
N TRP A 202 -24.63 -13.71 -7.92
CA TRP A 202 -25.45 -13.41 -9.08
C TRP A 202 -26.89 -13.09 -8.68
#